data_AF-A0A2P5A959-F1
#
_entry.id   AF-A0A2P5A959-F1
#
_cell.length_a   1.000
_cell.length_b   1.000
_cell.length_c   1.000
_cell.angle_alpha   90.00
_cell.angle_beta   90.00
_cell.angle_gamma   90.00
#
_symmetry.space_group_name_H-M   'P 1'
#
loop_
_entity.id
_entity.type
_entity.pdbx_description
1 polymer ?
#
loop_
_entity_poly.entity_id
_entity_poly.type
_entity_poly.pdbx_seq_one_letter_code
_entity_poly.pdbx_strand_id
1 'polypeptide(L)'
;MAAPILTKIVFLICCVSFLASVQLALCHDFSFVGYSPEDLTSIDKLIELFESWIAKHGIVYESLEEKSMRFETFKDNLNQIDETNKKLSNYWLGLNDFADLSHEEFKNKYLGLAMKFCHDHNLKP
;
A
#
# COMPACT_ATOMS: atom_id res chain seq x y z
N MET A 1 -8.05 52.98 -16.80
CA MET A 1 -6.87 52.25 -16.27
C MET A 1 -7.23 51.02 -15.40
N ALA A 2 -8.48 50.83 -14.95
CA ALA A 2 -8.87 49.69 -14.09
C ALA A 2 -9.17 48.36 -14.80
N ALA A 3 -9.63 48.40 -16.07
CA ALA A 3 -9.95 47.21 -16.86
C ALA A 3 -8.82 46.16 -16.95
N PRO A 4 -7.54 46.50 -17.23
CA PRO A 4 -6.47 45.50 -17.32
C PRO A 4 -6.11 44.88 -15.97
N ILE A 5 -6.42 45.53 -14.85
CA ILE A 5 -6.19 45.01 -13.49
C ILE A 5 -7.26 43.96 -13.17
N LEU A 6 -8.53 44.26 -13.49
CA LEU A 6 -9.63 43.34 -13.28
C LEU A 6 -9.47 42.05 -14.09
N THR A 7 -9.06 42.13 -15.36
CA THR A 7 -8.84 40.92 -16.19
C THR A 7 -7.71 40.04 -15.66
N LYS A 8 -6.64 40.64 -15.12
CA LYS A 8 -5.54 39.90 -14.49
C LYS A 8 -5.96 39.21 -13.20
N ILE A 9 -6.79 39.87 -12.39
CA ILE A 9 -7.35 39.29 -11.16
C ILE A 9 -8.27 38.11 -11.50
N VAL A 10 -9.16 38.27 -12.48
CA VAL A 10 -10.05 37.19 -12.94
C VAL A 10 -9.23 36.01 -13.48
N PHE A 11 -8.21 36.27 -14.30
CA PHE A 11 -7.31 35.22 -14.81
C PHE A 11 -6.58 34.49 -13.68
N LEU A 12 -6.05 35.21 -12.70
CA LEU A 12 -5.39 34.63 -11.52
C LEU A 12 -6.37 33.73 -10.74
N ILE A 13 -7.59 34.19 -10.50
CA ILE A 13 -8.62 33.42 -9.79
C ILE A 13 -8.96 32.14 -10.58
N CYS A 14 -9.15 32.24 -11.90
CA CYS A 14 -9.41 31.09 -12.76
C CYS A 14 -8.26 30.08 -12.74
N CYS A 15 -7.00 30.55 -12.78
CA CYS A 15 -5.82 29.69 -12.68
C CYS A 15 -5.76 28.97 -11.33
N VAL A 16 -6.02 29.67 -10.22
CA VAL A 16 -6.01 29.06 -8.88
C VAL A 16 -7.12 28.02 -8.74
N SER A 17 -8.34 28.32 -9.21
CA SER A 17 -9.45 27.35 -9.19
C SER A 17 -9.18 26.13 -10.08
N PHE A 18 -8.57 26.33 -11.25
CA PHE A 18 -8.21 25.24 -12.14
C PHE A 18 -7.13 24.34 -11.51
N LEU A 19 -6.08 24.93 -10.95
CA LEU A 19 -5.02 24.19 -10.25
C LEU A 19 -5.55 23.42 -9.04
N ALA A 20 -6.45 23.99 -8.25
CA ALA A 20 -7.10 23.31 -7.13
C ALA A 20 -7.95 22.11 -7.58
N SER A 21 -8.69 22.25 -8.68
CA SER A 21 -9.48 21.14 -9.25
C SER A 21 -8.62 20.02 -9.82
N VAL A 22 -7.46 20.35 -10.42
CA VAL A 22 -6.48 19.37 -10.90
C VAL A 22 -5.82 18.62 -9.74
N GLN A 23 -5.49 19.30 -8.64
CA GLN A 23 -4.94 18.65 -7.44
C GLN A 23 -5.91 17.63 -6.83
N LEU A 24 -7.20 17.98 -6.78
CA LEU A 24 -8.25 17.08 -6.28
C LEU A 24 -8.47 15.87 -7.19
N ALA A 25 -8.31 16.03 -8.51
CA ALA A 25 -8.42 14.93 -9.47
C ALA A 25 -7.24 13.94 -9.42
N LEU A 26 -6.04 14.39 -9.01
CA LEU A 26 -4.84 13.55 -8.91
C LEU A 26 -4.62 12.95 -7.51
N CYS A 27 -5.29 13.47 -6.46
CA CYS A 27 -5.06 13.00 -5.09
C CYS A 27 -5.79 11.69 -4.73
N HIS A 28 -6.56 11.11 -5.65
CA HIS A 28 -7.45 10.00 -5.36
C HIS A 28 -6.92 8.60 -5.74
N ASP A 29 -5.64 8.43 -6.09
CA ASP A 29 -5.21 7.08 -6.53
C ASP A 29 -3.76 6.70 -6.20
N PHE A 30 -3.32 6.99 -4.97
CA PHE A 30 -2.24 6.18 -4.41
C PHE A 30 -2.87 4.95 -3.73
N SER A 31 -2.62 3.77 -4.32
CA SER A 31 -2.90 2.43 -3.77
C SER A 31 -1.99 2.14 -2.56
N PHE A 32 -2.06 3.02 -1.56
CA PHE A 32 -1.27 2.96 -0.35
C PHE A 32 -2.13 3.39 0.84
N VAL A 33 -2.04 2.63 1.92
CA VAL A 33 -2.56 3.01 3.24
C VAL A 33 -1.42 3.51 4.09
N GLY A 34 -1.51 4.76 4.53
CA GLY A 34 -0.54 5.36 5.45
C GLY A 34 -0.60 4.70 6.83
N TYR A 35 0.54 4.65 7.50
CA TYR A 35 0.65 4.20 8.88
C TYR A 35 1.52 5.19 9.69
N SER A 36 1.32 5.19 11.00
CA SER A 36 2.16 5.88 11.98
C SER A 36 2.99 4.85 12.75
N PRO A 37 4.23 5.19 13.21
CA PRO A 37 4.99 4.32 14.10
C PRO A 37 4.23 3.89 15.36
N GLU A 38 3.22 4.66 15.78
CA GLU A 38 2.33 4.31 16.90
C GLU A 38 1.48 3.08 16.61
N ASP A 39 1.13 2.84 15.35
CA ASP A 39 0.29 1.70 14.97
C ASP A 39 1.01 0.39 15.29
N LEU A 40 2.34 0.35 15.12
CA LEU A 40 3.19 -0.79 15.47
C LEU A 40 3.24 -1.12 16.97
N THR A 41 2.85 -0.19 17.84
CA THR A 41 2.99 -0.32 19.31
C THR A 41 1.74 -0.88 19.99
N SER A 42 0.62 -0.97 19.28
CA SER A 42 -0.66 -1.41 19.83
C SER A 42 -1.32 -2.42 18.90
N ILE A 43 -1.68 -3.59 19.43
CA ILE A 43 -2.38 -4.62 18.65
C ILE A 43 -3.72 -4.10 18.10
N ASP A 44 -4.44 -3.29 18.88
CA ASP A 44 -5.74 -2.74 18.47
C ASP A 44 -5.59 -1.79 17.29
N LYS A 45 -4.57 -0.91 17.32
CA LYS A 45 -4.25 -0.03 16.19
C LYS A 45 -3.79 -0.81 14.94
N LEU A 46 -3.00 -1.88 15.12
CA LEU A 46 -2.63 -2.76 13.99
C LEU A 46 -3.85 -3.40 13.34
N ILE A 47 -4.80 -3.86 14.16
CA ILE A 47 -6.06 -4.45 13.66
C ILE A 47 -6.84 -3.38 12.89
N GLU A 48 -7.02 -2.18 13.45
CA GLU A 48 -7.71 -1.08 12.75
C GLU A 48 -7.04 -0.71 11.41
N LEU A 49 -5.71 -0.65 11.39
CA LEU A 49 -4.93 -0.39 10.17
C LEU A 49 -5.12 -1.51 9.14
N PHE A 50 -5.10 -2.76 9.57
CA PHE A 50 -5.33 -3.91 8.68
C PHE A 50 -6.74 -3.91 8.10
N GLU A 51 -7.78 -3.63 8.90
CA GLU A 51 -9.16 -3.54 8.40
C GLU A 51 -9.33 -2.37 7.41
N SER A 52 -8.68 -1.23 7.67
CA SER A 52 -8.63 -0.09 6.75
C SER A 52 -7.97 -0.47 5.41
N TRP A 53 -6.87 -1.23 5.48
CA TRP A 53 -6.19 -1.77 4.31
C TRP A 53 -7.06 -2.76 3.52
N ILE A 54 -7.70 -3.72 4.19
CA ILE A 54 -8.65 -4.64 3.54
C ILE A 54 -9.76 -3.88 2.81
N ALA A 55 -10.36 -2.88 3.48
CA ALA A 55 -11.45 -2.09 2.92
C ALA A 55 -10.99 -1.26 1.71
N LYS A 56 -9.80 -0.66 1.77
CA LYS A 56 -9.21 0.11 0.67
C LYS A 56 -8.94 -0.77 -0.56
N HIS A 57 -8.39 -1.97 -0.35
CA HIS A 57 -7.99 -2.87 -1.44
C HIS A 57 -9.11 -3.83 -1.88
N GLY A 58 -10.29 -3.77 -1.25
CA GLY A 58 -11.45 -4.58 -1.59
C GLY A 58 -11.24 -6.09 -1.35
N ILE A 59 -10.44 -6.43 -0.34
CA ILE A 59 -10.06 -7.82 -0.07
C ILE A 59 -11.16 -8.54 0.69
N VAL A 60 -11.43 -9.78 0.31
CA VAL A 60 -12.37 -10.67 0.99
C VAL A 60 -11.70 -12.02 1.18
N TYR A 61 -11.53 -12.43 2.43
CA TYR A 61 -10.98 -13.73 2.79
C TYR A 61 -12.08 -14.78 2.93
N GLU A 62 -11.76 -16.04 2.63
CA GLU A 62 -12.72 -17.14 2.64
C GLU A 62 -13.01 -17.63 4.07
N SER A 63 -12.06 -17.44 4.99
CA SER A 63 -12.17 -17.91 6.37
C SER A 63 -11.49 -16.97 7.38
N LEU A 64 -11.89 -17.11 8.64
CA LEU A 64 -11.23 -16.41 9.75
C LEU A 64 -9.79 -16.89 9.94
N GLU A 65 -9.52 -18.17 9.68
CA GLU A 65 -8.17 -18.74 9.74
C GLU A 65 -7.25 -18.10 8.70
N GLU A 66 -7.72 -17.97 7.46
CA GLU A 66 -6.99 -17.25 6.40
C GLU A 66 -6.76 -15.79 6.80
N LYS A 67 -7.81 -15.08 7.24
CA LYS A 67 -7.68 -13.69 7.67
C LYS A 67 -6.63 -13.51 8.78
N SER A 68 -6.59 -14.43 9.73
CA SER A 68 -5.62 -14.45 10.83
C SER A 68 -4.18 -14.65 10.32
N MET A 69 -3.96 -15.61 9.42
CA MET A 69 -2.66 -15.84 8.79
C MET A 69 -2.19 -14.62 7.97
N ARG A 70 -3.12 -13.98 7.24
CA ARG A 70 -2.87 -12.78 6.43
C ARG A 70 -2.54 -11.58 7.30
N PHE A 71 -3.19 -11.45 8.46
CA PHE A 71 -2.87 -10.42 9.45
C PHE A 71 -1.44 -10.55 10.00
N GLU A 72 -0.99 -11.78 10.31
CA GLU A 72 0.38 -12.00 10.78
C GLU A 72 1.41 -11.61 9.71
N THR A 73 1.16 -12.01 8.45
CA THR A 73 2.02 -11.62 7.32
C THR A 73 2.04 -10.11 7.10
N PHE A 74 0.88 -9.48 7.20
CA PHE A 74 0.73 -8.02 7.11
C PHE A 74 1.55 -7.30 8.17
N LYS A 75 1.50 -7.77 9.42
CA LYS A 75 2.30 -7.22 10.53
C LYS A 75 3.80 -7.35 10.27
N ASP A 76 4.26 -8.50 9.79
CA ASP A 76 5.67 -8.73 9.45
C ASP A 76 6.13 -7.82 8.30
N ASN A 77 5.30 -7.63 7.28
CA ASN A 77 5.59 -6.72 6.18
C ASN A 77 5.61 -5.25 6.64
N LEU A 78 4.68 -4.84 7.51
CA LEU A 78 4.65 -3.49 8.07
C LEU A 78 5.91 -3.18 8.89
N ASN A 79 6.40 -4.13 9.69
CA ASN A 79 7.67 -4.00 10.40
C ASN A 79 8.84 -3.79 9.44
N GLN A 80 8.90 -4.59 8.36
CA GLN A 80 9.96 -4.45 7.36
C GLN A 80 9.90 -3.12 6.62
N ILE A 81 8.70 -2.63 6.30
CA ILE A 81 8.47 -1.31 5.70
C ILE A 81 9.04 -0.22 6.61
N ASP A 82 8.69 -0.27 7.89
CA ASP A 82 9.12 0.73 8.87
C ASP A 82 10.62 0.76 9.08
N GLU A 83 11.24 -0.40 9.26
CA GLU A 83 12.69 -0.49 9.38
C GLU A 83 13.42 -0.02 8.13
N THR A 84 12.90 -0.36 6.94
CA THR A 84 13.53 -0.01 5.67
C THR A 84 13.43 1.49 5.41
N ASN A 85 12.25 2.09 5.63
CA ASN A 85 12.03 3.52 5.46
C ASN A 85 12.83 4.37 6.45
N LYS A 86 13.21 3.83 7.61
CA LYS A 86 14.14 4.48 8.55
C LYS A 86 15.59 4.44 8.07
N LYS A 87 15.99 3.44 7.28
CA LYS A 87 17.38 3.21 6.84
C LYS A 87 17.68 3.86 5.48
N LEU A 88 16.70 3.94 4.59
CA LEU A 88 16.87 4.38 3.20
C LEU A 88 16.31 5.78 2.96
N SER A 89 16.91 6.51 2.03
CA SER A 89 16.51 7.88 1.68
C SER A 89 16.19 8.08 0.20
N ASN A 90 16.45 7.08 -0.65
CA ASN A 90 16.30 7.15 -2.10
C ASN A 90 14.98 6.55 -2.63
N TYR A 91 14.29 5.73 -1.83
CA TYR A 91 12.94 5.26 -2.08
C TYR A 91 12.24 4.93 -0.76
N TRP A 92 10.92 4.78 -0.82
CA TRP A 92 10.11 4.34 0.32
C TRP A 92 9.28 3.12 -0.06
N LEU A 93 9.05 2.26 0.92
CA LEU A 93 8.10 1.15 0.87
C LEU A 93 6.76 1.60 1.48
N GLY A 94 5.70 0.85 1.17
CA GLY A 94 4.38 1.11 1.72
C GLY A 94 3.45 -0.10 1.65
N LEU A 95 2.35 -0.03 2.41
CA LEU A 95 1.25 -0.98 2.40
C LEU A 95 0.49 -0.90 1.08
N ASN A 96 0.95 -1.67 0.09
CA ASN A 96 0.38 -1.79 -1.24
C ASN A 96 -0.54 -3.03 -1.34
N ASP A 97 -0.97 -3.38 -2.56
CA ASP A 97 -1.83 -4.53 -2.86
C ASP A 97 -1.24 -5.91 -2.46
N PHE A 98 0.03 -5.97 -2.07
CA PHE A 98 0.74 -7.20 -1.71
C PHE A 98 1.12 -7.27 -0.23
N ALA A 99 0.61 -6.35 0.59
CA ALA A 99 1.02 -6.24 2.00
C ALA A 99 0.66 -7.47 2.84
N ASP A 100 -0.29 -8.32 2.43
CA ASP A 100 -0.67 -9.57 3.10
C ASP A 100 0.02 -10.83 2.53
N LEU A 101 0.94 -10.66 1.58
CA LEU A 101 1.68 -11.75 0.96
C LEU A 101 3.09 -11.86 1.52
N SER A 102 3.52 -13.09 1.79
CA SER A 102 4.92 -13.36 2.05
C SER A 102 5.74 -13.22 0.77
N HIS A 103 7.04 -12.98 0.91
CA HIS A 103 7.95 -12.87 -0.24
C HIS A 103 7.92 -14.10 -1.15
N GLU A 104 7.84 -15.30 -0.58
CA GLU A 104 7.77 -16.54 -1.34
C GLU A 104 6.43 -16.72 -2.07
N GLU A 105 5.30 -16.36 -1.43
CA GLU A 105 4.00 -16.32 -2.12
C GLU A 105 4.01 -15.33 -3.28
N PHE A 106 4.55 -14.12 -3.07
CA PHE A 106 4.66 -13.10 -4.10
C PHE A 106 5.48 -13.60 -5.29
N LYS A 107 6.66 -14.21 -5.05
CA LYS A 107 7.49 -14.79 -6.11
C LYS A 107 6.74 -15.86 -6.90
N ASN A 108 6.13 -16.80 -6.19
CA ASN A 108 5.46 -17.95 -6.81
C ASN A 108 4.27 -17.53 -7.66
N LYS A 109 3.52 -16.50 -7.23
CA LYS A 109 2.31 -16.04 -7.91
C LYS A 109 2.58 -15.04 -9.04
N TYR A 110 3.55 -14.14 -8.87
CA TYR A 110 3.71 -12.98 -9.77
C TYR A 110 4.99 -12.96 -10.60
N LEU A 111 6.04 -13.68 -10.23
CA LEU A 111 7.31 -13.63 -10.97
C LEU A 111 7.47 -14.72 -12.02
N GLY A 112 6.54 -15.69 -12.09
CA GLY A 112 6.65 -16.84 -12.99
C GLY A 112 7.85 -17.75 -12.69
N LEU A 113 8.53 -17.51 -11.56
CA LEU A 113 9.65 -18.31 -11.06
C LEU A 113 9.08 -19.45 -10.23
N ALA A 114 8.39 -20.39 -10.88
CA ALA A 114 7.99 -21.61 -10.20
C ALA A 114 9.27 -22.38 -9.81
N MET A 115 9.67 -22.28 -8.54
CA MET A 115 10.67 -23.18 -7.96
C MET A 115 10.04 -24.57 -7.90
N LYS A 116 10.18 -25.29 -9.01
CA LYS A 116 9.85 -26.70 -9.10
C LYS A 116 10.88 -27.42 -8.24
N PHE A 117 10.57 -27.61 -6.95
CA PHE A 117 11.21 -28.69 -6.21
C PHE A 117 10.75 -29.96 -6.93
N CYS A 118 11.60 -30.49 -7.80
CA CYS A 118 11.50 -31.87 -8.23
C CYS A 118 11.63 -32.70 -6.95
N HIS A 119 10.50 -33.06 -6.37
CA HIS A 119 10.45 -34.14 -5.40
C HIS A 119 10.71 -35.40 -6.22
N ASP A 120 11.97 -35.83 -6.22
CA ASP A 120 12.40 -37.06 -6.86
C ASP A 120 11.80 -38.22 -6.05
N HIS A 121 10.54 -38.54 -6.34
CA HIS A 121 9.96 -39.82 -5.96
C HIS A 121 10.57 -40.89 -6.86
N ASN A 122 11.44 -41.70 -6.22
CA ASN A 122 11.92 -43.05 -6.54
C ASN A 122 13.46 -43.05 -6.64
N LEU A 123 14.19 -43.75 -5.78
CA LEU A 123 14.14 -45.21 -5.64
C LEU A 123 14.69 -45.65 -4.28
N LYS A 124 13.94 -46.47 -3.55
CA LYS A 124 14.49 -47.62 -2.80
C LYS A 124 13.50 -48.78 -2.87
N PRO A 125 13.92 -49.99 -3.29
CA PRO A 125 13.40 -51.20 -2.68
C PRO A 125 13.90 -51.34 -1.24
#